data_AF-A0A5P8W2R2-F1
#
_entry.id   AF-A0A5P8W2R2-F1
#
_cell.length_a   1.000
_cell.length_b   1.000
_cell.length_c   1.000
_cell.angle_alpha   90.00
_cell.angle_beta   90.00
_cell.angle_gamma   90.00
#
_symmetry.space_group_name_H-M   'P 1'
#
loop_
_entity.id
_entity.type
_entity.pdbx_description
1 polymer ?
#
loop_
_entity_poly.entity_id
_entity_poly.type
_entity_poly.pdbx_seq_one_letter_code
_entity_poly.pdbx_strand_id
1 'polypeptide(L)'
;MPFRRDSIFYKLFQQSPTLLFELLTNPPTNADAYRFDSVAIKEPKFEIDGVFLPPESEGAGVVYFCEVQFQKDEQLYERVFAETSLYFYRNRIRFSDWQAVIIYPSRSLEQRDIYPHRSLLNSEQVH
;
A
#
# COMPACT_ATOMS: atom_id res chain seq x y z
N MET A 1 12.57 -16.73 14.11
CA MET A 1 11.58 -15.63 14.24
C MET A 1 12.13 -14.45 13.44
N PRO A 2 11.62 -14.14 12.25
CA PRO A 2 12.28 -13.14 11.42
C PRO A 2 11.87 -11.73 11.85
N PHE A 3 12.89 -10.96 12.19
CA PHE A 3 13.02 -9.50 12.15
C PHE A 3 11.75 -8.66 12.24
N ARG A 4 11.58 -8.11 13.44
CA ARG A 4 10.99 -6.84 13.86
C ARG A 4 11.15 -5.69 12.85
N ARG A 5 10.49 -5.79 11.71
CA ARG A 5 10.26 -4.70 10.75
C ARG A 5 8.98 -3.97 11.18
N ASP A 6 9.04 -2.63 11.19
CA ASP A 6 7.89 -1.71 11.11
C ASP A 6 6.96 -1.48 12.31
N SER A 7 7.46 -1.59 13.54
CA SER A 7 6.61 -1.24 14.71
C SER A 7 6.26 0.25 14.82
N ILE A 8 7.00 1.18 14.19
CA ILE A 8 6.73 2.63 14.32
C ILE A 8 5.77 3.14 13.25
N PHE A 9 5.92 2.76 11.99
CA PHE A 9 4.98 3.14 10.92
C PHE A 9 3.62 2.49 11.14
N TYR A 10 3.61 1.22 11.56
CA TYR A 10 2.39 0.56 11.98
C TYR A 10 1.66 1.36 13.07
N LYS A 11 2.36 1.75 14.14
CA LYS A 11 1.77 2.53 15.24
C LYS A 11 1.33 3.93 14.77
N LEU A 12 2.13 4.57 13.93
CA LEU A 12 1.86 5.90 13.40
C LEU A 12 0.60 5.89 12.54
N PHE A 13 0.47 4.96 11.59
CA PHE A 13 -0.73 4.85 10.76
C PHE A 13 -1.94 4.30 11.54
N GLN A 14 -1.73 3.45 12.55
CA GLN A 14 -2.81 3.03 13.44
C GLN A 14 -3.35 4.21 14.27
N GLN A 15 -2.50 5.14 14.69
CA GLN A 15 -2.90 6.33 15.45
C GLN A 15 -3.46 7.44 14.55
N SER A 16 -2.91 7.60 13.34
CA SER A 16 -3.28 8.66 12.42
C SER A 16 -3.19 8.16 10.97
N PRO A 17 -4.23 7.48 10.45
CA PRO A 17 -4.26 6.99 9.07
C PRO A 17 -4.13 8.12 8.04
N THR A 18 -4.57 9.32 8.40
CA THR A 18 -4.52 10.53 7.56
C THR A 18 -3.12 10.88 7.06
N LEU A 19 -2.08 10.50 7.80
CA LEU A 19 -0.69 10.79 7.46
C LEU A 19 -0.24 10.20 6.12
N LEU A 20 -0.87 9.10 5.66
CA LEU A 20 -0.60 8.59 4.32
C LEU A 20 -0.99 9.61 3.24
N PHE A 21 -2.15 10.24 3.41
CA PHE A 21 -2.74 11.12 2.40
C PHE A 21 -2.03 12.47 2.33
N GLU A 22 -1.32 12.88 3.39
CA GLU A 22 -0.43 14.04 3.35
C GLU A 22 0.75 13.88 2.39
N LEU A 23 1.09 12.63 2.03
CA LEU A 23 2.16 12.33 1.07
C LEU A 23 1.67 12.39 -0.39
N LEU A 24 0.36 12.37 -0.62
CA LEU A 24 -0.21 12.33 -1.97
C LEU A 24 -0.36 13.74 -2.52
N THR A 25 -0.09 13.90 -3.82
CA THR A 25 -0.31 15.18 -4.50
C THR A 25 -1.80 15.53 -4.56
N ASN A 26 -2.66 14.51 -4.72
CA ASN A 26 -4.11 14.65 -4.82
C ASN A 26 -4.79 13.65 -3.86
N PRO A 27 -4.88 13.97 -2.56
CA PRO A 27 -5.56 13.11 -1.60
C PRO A 27 -7.08 13.07 -1.84
N PRO A 28 -7.76 11.97 -1.46
CA PRO A 28 -9.22 11.90 -1.55
C PRO A 28 -9.87 12.89 -0.59
N THR A 29 -11.02 13.45 -0.96
CA THR A 29 -11.73 14.47 -0.14
C THR A 29 -12.22 13.94 1.21
N ASN A 30 -12.34 12.62 1.35
CA ASN A 30 -12.77 11.93 2.57
C ASN A 30 -11.60 11.24 3.31
N ALA A 31 -10.35 11.72 3.13
CA ALA A 31 -9.15 11.15 3.74
C ALA A 31 -9.28 10.90 5.27
N ASP A 32 -9.94 11.81 5.99
CA ASP A 32 -10.14 11.71 7.45
C ASP A 32 -11.03 10.53 7.87
N ALA A 33 -11.78 9.94 6.95
CA ALA A 33 -12.67 8.82 7.23
C ALA A 33 -12.04 7.45 6.94
N TYR A 34 -10.80 7.41 6.45
CA TYR A 34 -10.09 6.17 6.18
C TYR A 34 -9.63 5.46 7.45
N ARG A 35 -9.68 4.13 7.43
CA ARG A 35 -9.19 3.26 8.51
C ARG A 35 -7.96 2.48 8.07
N PHE A 36 -6.94 2.42 8.92
CA PHE A 36 -5.77 1.58 8.72
C PHE A 36 -5.98 0.14 9.19
N ASP A 37 -5.49 -0.81 8.42
CA ASP A 37 -5.45 -2.25 8.70
C ASP A 37 -4.15 -2.86 8.15
N SER A 38 -3.77 -4.05 8.60
CA SER A 38 -2.60 -4.80 8.09
C SER A 38 -3.02 -6.25 7.87
N VAL A 39 -2.63 -6.85 6.74
CA VAL A 39 -3.20 -8.13 6.33
C VAL A 39 -2.10 -9.14 6.03
N ALA A 40 -2.07 -10.21 6.83
CA ALA A 40 -1.25 -11.39 6.56
C ALA A 40 -2.09 -12.48 5.87
N ILE A 41 -1.65 -12.93 4.69
CA ILE A 41 -2.29 -13.99 3.92
C ILE A 41 -1.55 -15.31 4.17
N LYS A 42 -2.30 -16.36 4.47
CA LYS A 42 -1.77 -17.65 4.95
C LYS A 42 -1.07 -18.55 3.89
N GLU A 43 -1.19 -18.29 2.58
CA GLU A 43 -0.55 -19.09 1.51
C GLU A 43 -0.19 -18.29 0.25
N PRO A 44 0.99 -18.53 -0.36
CA PRO A 44 2.30 -18.36 0.30
C PRO A 44 2.33 -17.03 1.09
N LYS A 45 3.30 -16.84 2.01
CA LYS A 45 3.33 -15.68 2.91
C LYS A 45 3.36 -14.36 2.12
N PHE A 46 2.18 -13.79 1.94
CA PHE A 46 1.96 -12.47 1.39
C PHE A 46 1.55 -11.60 2.56
N GLU A 47 2.30 -10.54 2.80
CA GLU A 47 2.11 -9.64 3.94
C GLU A 47 2.10 -8.23 3.37
N ILE A 48 0.94 -7.58 3.46
CA ILE A 48 0.81 -6.17 3.07
C ILE A 48 0.97 -5.34 4.34
N ASP A 49 2.00 -4.48 4.36
CA ASP A 49 2.35 -3.67 5.52
C ASP A 49 1.22 -2.73 5.95
N GLY A 50 0.53 -2.12 4.98
CA GLY A 50 -0.59 -1.21 5.23
C GLY A 50 -1.72 -1.33 4.21
N VAL A 51 -2.94 -1.42 4.72
CA VAL A 51 -4.19 -1.36 3.95
C VAL A 51 -5.06 -0.27 4.52
N PHE A 52 -5.39 0.75 3.72
CA PHE A 52 -6.22 1.87 4.13
C PHE A 52 -7.58 1.73 3.46
N LEU A 53 -8.59 1.47 4.28
CA LEU A 53 -9.95 1.14 3.87
C LEU A 53 -10.78 2.42 3.78
N PRO A 54 -11.49 2.65 2.66
CA PRO A 54 -12.42 3.76 2.52
C PRO A 54 -13.61 3.61 3.48
N PRO A 55 -14.33 4.71 3.79
CA PRO A 55 -15.54 4.64 4.60
C PRO A 55 -16.63 3.79 3.94
N GLU A 56 -17.15 2.80 4.67
CA GLU A 56 -18.18 1.86 4.18
C GLU A 56 -19.53 2.55 3.89
N SER A 57 -19.78 3.73 4.47
CA SER A 57 -21.01 4.50 4.32
C SER A 57 -21.17 5.15 2.94
N GLU A 58 -20.10 5.24 2.15
CA GLU A 58 -20.09 5.93 0.85
C GLU A 58 -20.09 4.97 -0.35
N GLY A 59 -20.33 3.67 -0.08
CA GLY A 59 -20.28 2.62 -1.09
C GLY A 59 -18.86 2.12 -1.36
N ALA A 60 -18.66 1.54 -2.54
CA ALA A 60 -17.35 1.02 -2.94
C ALA A 60 -16.40 2.18 -3.25
N GLY A 61 -15.46 2.44 -2.35
CA GLY A 61 -14.42 3.47 -2.52
C GLY A 61 -13.09 2.91 -3.02
N VAL A 62 -12.06 3.75 -2.97
CA VAL A 62 -10.68 3.39 -3.36
C VAL A 62 -9.92 2.84 -2.16
N VAL A 63 -9.37 1.64 -2.27
CA VAL A 63 -8.46 1.08 -1.25
C VAL A 63 -7.03 1.49 -1.53
N TYR A 64 -6.28 1.92 -0.50
CA TYR A 64 -4.85 2.22 -0.64
C TYR A 64 -4.01 1.13 0.02
N PHE A 65 -3.00 0.65 -0.69
CA PHE A 65 -1.98 -0.26 -0.19
C PHE A 65 -0.70 0.53 0.04
N CYS A 66 -0.08 0.37 1.21
CA CYS A 66 1.14 1.06 1.57
C CYS A 66 2.24 0.06 1.89
N GLU A 67 3.40 0.28 1.30
CA GLU A 67 4.63 -0.47 1.56
C GLU A 67 5.71 0.51 2.03
N VAL A 68 6.39 0.20 3.14
CA VAL A 68 7.47 1.05 3.67
C VAL A 68 8.81 0.31 3.56
N GLN A 69 9.62 0.72 2.60
CA GLN A 69 10.82 -0.03 2.23
C GLN A 69 12.12 0.64 2.71
N PHE A 70 12.67 0.12 3.82
CA PHE A 70 13.91 0.62 4.44
C PHE A 70 15.20 -0.02 3.92
N GLN A 71 15.10 -1.07 3.12
CA GLN A 71 16.25 -1.80 2.58
C GLN A 71 16.09 -1.99 1.08
N LYS A 72 17.20 -2.19 0.36
CA LYS A 72 17.07 -2.50 -1.07
C LYS A 72 16.44 -3.88 -1.25
N ASP A 73 15.34 -3.92 -1.97
CA ASP A 73 14.66 -5.14 -2.42
C ASP A 73 14.49 -5.05 -3.93
N GLU A 74 15.19 -5.93 -4.66
CA GLU A 74 15.17 -5.94 -6.12
C GLU A 74 13.96 -6.70 -6.70
N GLN A 75 13.05 -7.18 -5.84
CA GLN A 75 11.79 -7.82 -6.21
C GLN A 75 10.58 -7.15 -5.55
N LEU A 76 10.75 -5.91 -5.05
CA LEU A 76 9.71 -5.18 -4.34
C LEU A 76 8.45 -5.04 -5.20
N TYR A 77 8.60 -4.59 -6.44
CA TYR A 77 7.47 -4.29 -7.30
C TYR A 77 6.72 -5.56 -7.73
N GLU A 78 7.42 -6.65 -8.03
CA GLU A 78 6.83 -7.97 -8.26
C GLU A 78 5.95 -8.40 -7.09
N ARG A 79 6.47 -8.23 -5.86
CA ARG A 79 5.77 -8.60 -4.64
C ARG A 79 4.56 -7.70 -4.38
N VAL A 80 4.75 -6.38 -4.33
CA VAL A 80 3.69 -5.40 -4.03
C VAL A 80 2.54 -5.52 -5.01
N PHE A 81 2.82 -5.67 -6.31
CA PHE A 81 1.75 -5.79 -7.31
C PHE A 81 1.02 -7.13 -7.25
N ALA A 82 1.72 -8.23 -6.98
CA ALA A 82 1.09 -9.52 -6.75
C ALA A 82 0.18 -9.48 -5.51
N GLU A 83 0.67 -8.92 -4.41
CA GLU A 83 -0.06 -8.79 -3.13
C GLU A 83 -1.28 -7.88 -3.27
N THR A 84 -1.11 -6.70 -3.86
CA THR A 84 -2.18 -5.75 -4.18
C THR A 84 -3.26 -6.40 -5.02
N SER A 85 -2.85 -7.04 -6.13
CA SER A 85 -3.80 -7.70 -7.05
C SER A 85 -4.56 -8.83 -6.35
N LEU A 86 -3.87 -9.64 -5.53
CA LEU A 86 -4.48 -10.74 -4.82
C LEU A 86 -5.49 -10.25 -3.76
N TYR A 87 -5.14 -9.22 -2.99
CA TYR A 87 -6.04 -8.65 -2.00
C TYR A 87 -7.27 -8.04 -2.69
N PHE A 88 -7.04 -7.24 -3.73
CA PHE A 88 -8.11 -6.58 -4.47
C PHE A 88 -9.04 -7.60 -5.13
N TYR A 89 -8.51 -8.65 -5.76
CA TYR A 89 -9.30 -9.76 -6.32
C TYR A 89 -10.22 -10.40 -5.28
N ARG A 90 -9.69 -10.72 -4.09
CA ARG A 90 -10.47 -11.35 -3.01
C ARG A 90 -11.54 -10.44 -2.41
N ASN A 91 -11.36 -9.13 -2.52
CA ASN A 91 -12.25 -8.12 -1.94
C ASN A 91 -12.94 -7.27 -3.01
N ARG A 92 -13.00 -7.73 -4.27
CA ARG A 92 -13.35 -6.90 -5.43
C ARG A 92 -14.68 -6.15 -5.29
N ILE A 93 -15.65 -6.74 -4.61
CA ILE A 93 -16.99 -6.15 -4.40
C ILE A 93 -16.95 -4.94 -3.45
N ARG A 94 -15.95 -4.86 -2.57
CA ARG A 94 -15.84 -3.82 -1.54
C ARG A 94 -15.27 -2.51 -2.08
N PHE A 95 -14.59 -2.53 -3.22
CA PHE A 95 -13.78 -1.41 -3.70
C PHE A 95 -14.08 -1.10 -5.16
N SER A 96 -14.18 0.18 -5.50
CA SER A 96 -14.31 0.65 -6.87
C SER A 96 -12.98 0.61 -7.60
N ASP A 97 -11.89 0.90 -6.89
CA ASP A 97 -10.54 1.04 -7.42
C ASP A 97 -9.48 0.76 -6.32
N TRP A 98 -8.21 0.75 -6.71
CA TRP A 98 -7.07 0.61 -5.81
C TRP A 98 -5.94 1.58 -6.16
N GLN A 99 -5.12 1.87 -5.16
CA GLN A 99 -3.95 2.73 -5.23
C GLN A 99 -2.82 2.08 -4.41
N ALA A 100 -1.57 2.23 -4.83
CA ALA A 100 -0.39 1.77 -4.11
C ALA A 100 0.53 2.95 -3.78
N VAL A 101 1.06 2.99 -2.56
CA VAL A 101 1.98 4.04 -2.08
C VAL A 101 3.23 3.38 -1.53
N ILE A 102 4.39 3.64 -2.13
CA ILE A 102 5.66 3.06 -1.72
C ILE A 102 6.54 4.13 -1.09
N ILE A 103 6.81 3.97 0.21
CA ILE A 103 7.57 4.94 0.99
C ILE A 103 9.02 4.46 1.12
N TYR A 104 9.95 5.26 0.60
CA TYR A 104 11.39 5.07 0.80
C TYR A 104 11.98 6.21 1.62
N PRO A 105 12.93 5.94 2.55
CA PRO A 105 13.70 7.00 3.18
C PRO A 105 14.69 7.67 2.21
N SER A 106 15.01 7.02 1.09
CA SER A 106 15.83 7.56 0.00
C SER A 106 15.57 6.81 -1.30
N ARG A 107 15.51 7.54 -2.43
CA ARG A 107 15.37 6.96 -3.78
C ARG A 107 16.45 5.94 -4.14
N SER A 108 17.63 6.00 -3.51
CA SER A 108 18.70 5.03 -3.77
C SER A 108 18.34 3.58 -3.41
N LEU A 109 17.33 3.40 -2.54
CA LEU A 109 16.82 2.09 -2.12
C LEU A 109 15.81 1.49 -3.09
N GLU A 110 15.26 2.28 -4.01
CA GLU A 110 14.34 1.81 -5.03
C GLU A 110 14.96 0.68 -5.85
N GLN A 111 14.15 -0.34 -6.16
CA GLN A 111 14.47 -1.42 -7.09
C GLN A 111 15.06 -0.84 -8.37
N ARG A 112 16.15 -1.43 -8.88
CA ARG A 112 16.87 -0.86 -10.04
C ARG A 112 16.15 -1.17 -11.34
N ASP A 113 15.73 -2.42 -11.51
CA ASP A 113 15.04 -2.86 -12.73
C ASP A 113 13.54 -2.64 -12.57
N ILE A 114 13.10 -1.45 -12.97
CA ILE A 114 11.69 -1.05 -12.89
C ILE A 114 10.96 -1.20 -14.24
N TYR A 115 11.71 -1.49 -15.31
CA TYR A 115 11.16 -1.54 -16.67
C TYR A 115 10.03 -2.58 -16.83
N PRO A 116 10.10 -3.78 -16.22
CA PRO A 116 8.99 -4.74 -16.26
C PRO A 116 7.65 -4.14 -15.81
N HIS A 117 7.69 -3.20 -14.87
CA HIS A 117 6.52 -2.62 -14.21
C HIS A 117 6.14 -1.22 -14.71
N ARG A 118 6.83 -0.72 -15.74
CA ARG A 118 6.68 0.65 -16.27
C ARG A 118 5.24 1.09 -16.51
N SER A 119 4.35 0.17 -16.91
CA SER A 119 2.94 0.52 -17.14
C SER A 119 2.19 0.84 -15.85
N LEU A 120 2.50 0.14 -14.76
CA LEU A 120 1.92 0.41 -13.44
C LEU A 120 2.59 1.63 -12.80
N LEU A 121 3.92 1.72 -12.86
CA LEU A 121 4.69 2.82 -12.26
C LEU A 121 4.45 4.17 -12.94
N ASN A 122 4.07 4.19 -14.24
CA ASN A 122 3.69 5.41 -14.95
C ASN A 122 2.17 5.68 -14.90
N SER A 123 1.40 4.86 -14.18
CA SER A 123 -0.04 5.07 -14.02
C SER A 123 -0.34 6.02 -12.88
N GLU A 124 -1.59 6.49 -12.80
CA GLU A 124 -2.08 7.28 -11.67
C GLU A 124 -2.39 6.43 -10.42
N GLN A 125 -2.12 5.12 -10.47
CA GLN A 125 -2.40 4.18 -9.37
C GLN A 125 -1.22 3.95 -8.43
N VAL A 126 -0.01 4.38 -8.78
CA VAL A 126 1.21 4.12 -7.99
C VAL A 126 1.91 5.42 -7.63
N HIS A 127 2.20 5.61 -6.34
CA HIS A 127 2.78 6.82 -5.75
C HIS A 127 4.05 6.52 -4.96
#